data_AF-A0A8T2I6Q2-F1
#
_entry.id   AF-A0A8T2I6Q2-F1
#
_cell.length_a   1.000
_cell.length_b   1.000
_cell.length_c   1.000
_cell.angle_alpha   90.00
_cell.angle_beta   90.00
_cell.angle_gamma   90.00
#
_symmetry.space_group_name_H-M   'P 1'
#
loop_
_entity.id
_entity.type
_entity.pdbx_description
1 polymer ?
#
loop_
_entity_poly.entity_id
_entity_poly.type
_entity_poly.pdbx_seq_one_letter_code
_entity_poly.pdbx_strand_id
1 'polypeptide(L)'
;MTPAEAEIHFLENAKKLSMYGVDLHHAKDSEGIDIMLGVCANGLLIYRDRLRINRFAWPKILKISYKRSNFYIKIRPGEYEQFESTIGFKLPNHRAAKRLWKVCIEHHTFFRLVSPEPAPKGFLVMGSKFRYSG
;
A
#
# COMPACT_ATOMS: atom_id res chain seq x y z
N MET A 1 -30.09 22.48 -5.46
CA MET A 1 -29.02 21.80 -4.75
C MET A 1 -29.42 21.67 -3.30
N THR A 2 -29.82 20.47 -2.89
CA THR A 2 -30.04 20.14 -1.48
C THR A 2 -28.69 19.99 -0.75
N PRO A 3 -28.65 20.04 0.60
CA PRO A 3 -27.41 19.79 1.34
C PRO A 3 -26.76 18.44 1.00
N ALA A 4 -27.56 17.38 0.81
CA ALA A 4 -27.06 16.06 0.43
C ALA A 4 -26.45 16.04 -0.99
N GLU A 5 -27.08 16.73 -1.95
CA GLU A 5 -26.52 16.89 -3.30
C GLU A 5 -25.19 17.64 -3.25
N ALA A 6 -25.10 18.72 -2.45
CA ALA A 6 -23.87 19.48 -2.29
C ALA A 6 -22.73 18.63 -1.73
N GLU A 7 -23.02 17.79 -0.73
CA GLU A 7 -22.03 16.88 -0.13
C GLU A 7 -21.54 15.82 -1.12
N ILE A 8 -22.45 15.21 -1.90
CA ILE A 8 -22.08 14.27 -2.97
C ILE A 8 -21.18 14.97 -4.01
N HIS A 9 -21.57 16.16 -4.48
CA HIS A 9 -20.76 16.90 -5.45
C HIS A 9 -19.37 17.27 -4.91
N PHE A 10 -19.28 17.59 -3.61
CA PHE A 10 -18.00 17.84 -2.96
C PHE A 10 -17.11 16.59 -2.97
N LEU A 11 -17.65 15.43 -2.55
CA LEU A 11 -16.91 14.16 -2.53
C LEU A 11 -16.50 13.69 -3.94
N GLU A 12 -17.38 13.87 -4.93
CA GLU A 12 -17.12 13.57 -6.34
C GLU A 12 -15.97 14.40 -6.92
N ASN A 13 -15.77 15.62 -6.43
CA ASN A 13 -14.63 16.45 -6.82
C ASN A 13 -13.38 16.12 -6.00
N ALA A 14 -13.52 15.90 -4.69
CA ALA A 14 -12.40 15.53 -3.82
C ALA A 14 -11.74 14.23 -4.29
N LYS A 15 -12.51 13.21 -4.70
CA LYS A 15 -11.97 11.92 -5.17
C LYS A 15 -11.15 12.00 -6.47
N LYS A 16 -11.27 13.09 -7.23
CA LYS A 16 -10.48 13.33 -8.45
C LYS A 16 -9.07 13.83 -8.16
N LEU A 17 -8.79 14.29 -6.93
CA LEU A 17 -7.47 14.78 -6.54
C LEU A 17 -6.45 13.64 -6.52
N SER A 18 -5.24 13.88 -7.02
CA SER A 18 -4.17 12.88 -7.13
C SER A 18 -3.73 12.28 -5.79
N MET A 19 -3.94 13.02 -4.70
CA MET A 19 -3.58 12.65 -3.34
C MET A 19 -4.77 12.16 -2.50
N TYR A 20 -5.97 12.07 -3.09
CA TYR A 20 -7.14 11.59 -2.37
C TYR A 20 -6.94 10.13 -1.93
N GLY A 21 -7.12 9.87 -0.63
CA GLY A 21 -6.99 8.52 -0.07
C GLY A 21 -5.58 7.93 -0.16
N VAL A 22 -4.53 8.78 -0.20
CA VAL A 22 -3.12 8.34 -0.20
C VAL A 22 -2.54 8.47 1.21
N ASP A 23 -2.14 7.34 1.82
CA ASP A 23 -1.35 7.32 3.06
C ASP A 23 0.15 7.38 2.74
N LEU A 24 0.82 8.42 3.21
CA LEU A 24 2.20 8.75 2.83
C LEU A 24 3.22 8.33 3.90
N HIS A 25 4.32 7.73 3.43
CA HIS A 25 5.41 7.21 4.27
C HIS A 25 6.77 7.67 3.74
N HIS A 26 7.59 8.29 4.58
CA HIS A 26 8.97 8.64 4.24
C HIS A 26 9.83 7.38 4.07
N ALA A 27 10.60 7.34 3.00
CA ALA A 27 11.54 6.25 2.73
C ALA A 27 12.74 6.75 1.90
N LYS A 28 13.72 5.87 1.75
CA LYS A 28 14.82 5.99 0.78
C LYS A 28 14.78 4.81 -0.16
N ASP A 29 15.16 5.01 -1.42
CA ASP A 29 15.37 3.93 -2.37
C ASP A 29 16.71 3.19 -2.10
N SER A 30 17.09 2.29 -3.02
CA SER A 30 18.36 1.56 -2.96
C SER A 30 19.60 2.46 -3.11
N GLU A 31 19.44 3.63 -3.72
CA GLU A 31 20.52 4.61 -3.94
C GLU A 31 20.63 5.61 -2.77
N GLY A 32 19.72 5.53 -1.79
CA GLY A 32 19.69 6.41 -0.62
C GLY A 32 18.95 7.74 -0.85
N ILE A 33 18.31 7.90 -2.01
CA ILE A 33 17.56 9.10 -2.40
C ILE A 33 16.26 9.14 -1.59
N ASP A 34 15.97 10.30 -1.02
CA ASP A 34 14.74 10.53 -0.26
C ASP A 34 13.52 10.53 -1.18
N ILE A 35 12.56 9.68 -0.85
CA ILE A 35 11.32 9.47 -1.58
C ILE A 35 10.14 9.36 -0.59
N MET A 36 8.94 9.40 -1.14
CA MET A 36 7.69 9.20 -0.41
C MET A 36 6.92 8.03 -1.01
N LEU A 37 6.62 7.03 -0.18
CA LEU A 37 5.79 5.90 -0.55
C LEU A 37 4.33 6.22 -0.20
N GLY A 38 3.45 6.18 -1.19
CA GLY A 38 2.01 6.40 -1.01
C GLY A 38 1.23 5.10 -1.14
N VAL A 39 0.41 4.76 -0.16
CA VAL A 39 -0.50 3.61 -0.23
C VAL A 39 -1.91 4.10 -0.49
N CYS A 40 -2.60 3.53 -1.47
CA CYS A 40 -3.99 3.89 -1.78
C CYS A 40 -4.77 2.68 -2.28
N ALA A 41 -6.06 2.87 -2.55
CA ALA A 41 -6.95 1.81 -3.03
C ALA A 41 -6.43 1.08 -4.28
N ASN A 42 -5.67 1.77 -5.13
CA ASN A 42 -5.30 1.28 -6.45
C ASN A 42 -3.87 0.74 -6.55
N GLY A 43 -3.07 0.81 -5.48
CA GLY A 43 -1.67 0.37 -5.46
C GLY A 43 -0.76 1.13 -4.51
N LEU A 44 0.54 0.83 -4.66
CA LEU A 44 1.66 1.54 -4.04
C LEU A 44 2.23 2.56 -5.04
N LEU A 45 2.43 3.79 -4.58
CA LEU A 45 2.88 4.93 -5.36
C LEU A 45 4.26 5.37 -4.87
N ILE A 46 5.12 5.82 -5.77
CA ILE A 46 6.38 6.46 -5.42
C ILE A 46 6.31 7.93 -5.83
N TYR A 47 6.64 8.81 -4.89
CA TYR A 47 6.78 10.23 -5.10
C TYR A 47 8.20 10.68 -4.83
N ARG A 48 8.68 11.61 -5.65
CA ARG A 48 9.92 12.35 -5.45
C ARG A 48 9.64 13.82 -5.78
N ASP A 49 10.10 14.73 -4.93
CA ASP A 49 9.87 16.17 -5.12
C ASP A 49 8.38 16.52 -5.32
N ARG A 50 7.50 15.81 -4.60
CA ARG A 50 6.02 15.88 -4.69
C ARG A 50 5.42 15.43 -6.03
N LEU A 51 6.23 14.98 -6.98
CA LEU A 51 5.79 14.40 -8.25
C LEU A 51 5.71 12.87 -8.13
N ARG A 52 4.63 12.29 -8.66
CA ARG A 52 4.46 10.85 -8.71
C ARG A 52 5.32 10.27 -9.83
N ILE A 53 6.38 9.54 -9.48
CA ILE A 53 7.34 8.98 -10.44
C ILE A 53 7.02 7.54 -10.84
N ASN A 54 6.33 6.77 -9.98
CA ASN A 54 5.98 5.39 -10.29
C ASN A 54 4.70 4.93 -9.57
N ARG A 55 4.08 3.87 -10.08
CA ARG A 55 2.92 3.19 -9.50
C ARG A 55 3.00 1.68 -9.71
N PHE A 56 2.93 0.94 -8.61
CA PHE A 56 2.74 -0.51 -8.59
C PHE A 56 1.30 -0.83 -8.24
N ALA A 57 0.51 -1.22 -9.24
CA ALA A 57 -0.86 -1.66 -9.03
C ALA A 57 -0.88 -2.98 -8.23
N TRP A 58 -1.87 -3.16 -7.35
CA TRP A 58 -1.99 -4.35 -6.50
C TRP A 58 -1.85 -5.68 -7.25
N PRO A 59 -2.47 -5.90 -8.44
CA PRO A 59 -2.32 -7.15 -9.17
C PRO A 59 -0.90 -7.46 -9.66
N LYS A 60 -0.04 -6.43 -9.79
CA LYS A 60 1.37 -6.61 -10.17
C LYS A 60 2.26 -6.98 -8.98
N ILE A 61 1.81 -6.74 -7.75
CA ILE A 61 2.59 -7.02 -6.54
C ILE A 61 2.34 -8.47 -6.11
N LEU A 62 3.35 -9.32 -6.23
CA LEU A 62 3.28 -10.74 -5.86
C LEU A 62 3.48 -10.96 -4.36
N LYS A 63 4.34 -10.17 -3.72
CA LYS A 63 4.67 -10.31 -2.30
C LYS A 63 5.06 -8.97 -1.70
N ILE A 64 4.61 -8.74 -0.46
CA ILE A 64 4.97 -7.58 0.36
C ILE A 64 5.61 -8.10 1.64
N SER A 65 6.78 -7.59 1.98
CA SER A 65 7.53 -8.02 3.18
C SER A 65 8.34 -6.88 3.78
N TYR A 66 8.77 -7.04 5.03
CA TYR A 66 9.70 -6.09 5.67
C TYR A 66 10.69 -6.84 6.56
N LYS A 67 11.89 -6.28 6.73
CA LYS A 67 12.94 -6.78 7.63
C LYS A 67 13.69 -5.60 8.24
N ARG A 68 13.69 -5.52 9.58
CA ARG A 68 14.21 -4.35 10.32
C ARG A 68 13.53 -3.08 9.80
N SER A 69 14.30 -2.10 9.32
CA SER A 69 13.79 -0.86 8.73
C SER A 69 13.61 -0.94 7.21
N ASN A 70 13.84 -2.09 6.57
CA ASN A 70 13.68 -2.24 5.14
C ASN A 70 12.32 -2.84 4.78
N PHE A 71 11.70 -2.32 3.73
CA PHE A 71 10.43 -2.76 3.16
C PHE A 71 10.69 -3.24 1.73
N TYR A 72 10.06 -4.33 1.32
CA TYR A 72 10.30 -4.97 0.03
C TYR A 72 8.99 -5.35 -0.66
N ILE A 73 8.95 -5.11 -1.96
CA ILE A 73 7.89 -5.60 -2.84
C ILE A 73 8.50 -6.50 -3.92
N LYS A 74 7.88 -7.64 -4.17
CA LYS A 74 8.19 -8.51 -5.31
C LYS A 74 7.14 -8.26 -6.38
N ILE A 75 7.58 -7.89 -7.58
CA ILE A 75 6.70 -7.54 -8.70
C ILE A 75 6.73 -8.65 -9.74
N ARG A 76 5.57 -8.91 -10.35
CA ARG A 76 5.44 -9.85 -11.45
C ARG A 76 6.19 -9.30 -12.68
N PRO A 77 6.94 -10.13 -13.42
CA PRO A 77 7.52 -9.73 -14.69
C PRO A 77 6.44 -9.17 -15.62
N GLY A 78 6.70 -7.99 -16.20
CA GLY A 78 5.88 -7.43 -17.28
C GLY A 78 6.16 -8.10 -18.63
N GLU A 79 5.45 -7.70 -19.67
CA GLU A 79 5.64 -8.22 -21.04
C GLU A 79 7.08 -8.03 -21.56
N TYR A 80 7.79 -7.02 -21.07
CA TYR A 80 9.17 -6.68 -21.47
C TYR A 80 10.22 -7.03 -20.41
N GLU A 81 9.81 -7.40 -19.20
CA GLU A 81 10.71 -7.72 -18.09
C GLU A 81 10.69 -9.24 -17.89
N GLN A 82 11.75 -9.95 -18.27
CA GLN A 82 11.78 -11.41 -18.24
C GLN A 82 11.87 -12.01 -16.82
N PHE A 83 12.13 -11.20 -15.79
CA PHE A 83 12.40 -11.69 -14.44
C PHE A 83 11.57 -10.97 -13.37
N GLU A 84 11.21 -11.73 -12.32
CA GLU A 84 10.61 -11.19 -11.11
C GLU A 84 11.57 -10.20 -10.45
N SER A 85 11.13 -8.96 -10.28
CA SER A 85 11.94 -7.90 -9.66
C SER A 85 11.55 -7.71 -8.20
N THR A 86 12.55 -7.76 -7.30
CA THR A 86 12.38 -7.39 -5.89
C THR A 86 12.90 -5.98 -5.67
N ILE A 87 12.02 -5.06 -5.27
CA ILE A 87 12.35 -3.65 -5.04
C ILE A 87 12.37 -3.41 -3.54
N GLY A 88 13.46 -2.80 -3.05
CA GLY A 88 13.69 -2.52 -1.64
C GLY A 88 13.66 -1.02 -1.33
N PHE A 89 13.10 -0.69 -0.18
CA PHE A 89 13.01 0.67 0.34
C PHE A 89 13.44 0.69 1.80
N LYS A 90 14.21 1.70 2.20
CA LYS A 90 14.66 1.88 3.57
C LYS A 90 13.84 2.95 4.26
N LEU A 91 13.14 2.57 5.33
CA LEU A 91 12.38 3.50 6.16
C LEU A 91 13.22 4.02 7.33
N PRO A 92 12.80 5.11 8.00
CA PRO A 92 13.55 5.70 9.11
C PRO A 92 13.81 4.74 10.27
N ASN A 93 12.89 3.81 10.54
CA ASN A 93 13.02 2.83 11.61
C ASN A 93 12.12 1.59 11.38
N HIS A 94 12.27 0.57 12.23
CA HIS A 94 11.51 -0.68 12.10
C HIS A 94 10.00 -0.51 12.32
N ARG A 95 9.59 0.46 13.14
CA ARG A 95 8.17 0.73 13.42
C ARG A 95 7.50 1.30 12.18
N ALA A 96 8.17 2.23 11.49
CA ALA A 96 7.72 2.77 10.22
C ALA A 96 7.60 1.67 9.15
N ALA A 97 8.63 0.81 9.00
CA ALA A 97 8.58 -0.33 8.07
C ALA A 97 7.42 -1.29 8.36
N LYS A 98 7.22 -1.64 9.64
CA LYS A 98 6.10 -2.48 10.07
C LYS A 98 4.74 -1.82 9.81
N ARG A 99 4.62 -0.50 10.03
CA ARG A 99 3.40 0.26 9.77
C ARG A 99 3.07 0.25 8.28
N LEU A 100 4.02 0.64 7.42
CA LEU A 100 3.83 0.62 5.98
C LEU A 100 3.42 -0.77 5.49
N TRP A 101 4.10 -1.81 5.96
CA TRP A 101 3.75 -3.20 5.64
C TRP A 101 2.29 -3.52 6.01
N LYS A 102 1.86 -3.18 7.22
CA LYS A 102 0.46 -3.39 7.65
C LYS A 102 -0.53 -2.67 6.76
N VAL A 103 -0.32 -1.37 6.51
CA VAL A 103 -1.21 -0.55 5.69
C VAL A 103 -1.32 -1.13 4.28
N CYS A 104 -0.22 -1.56 3.68
CA CYS A 104 -0.21 -2.21 2.37
C CYS A 104 -0.99 -3.53 2.37
N ILE A 105 -0.85 -4.36 3.40
CA ILE A 105 -1.61 -5.62 3.51
C ILE A 105 -3.10 -5.31 3.68
N GLU A 106 -3.47 -4.37 4.55
CA GLU A 106 -4.86 -3.97 4.77
C GLU A 106 -5.51 -3.47 3.46
N HIS A 107 -4.86 -2.57 2.72
CA HIS A 107 -5.36 -2.07 1.45
C HIS A 107 -5.43 -3.17 0.39
N HIS A 108 -4.37 -3.95 0.23
CA HIS A 108 -4.34 -5.03 -0.77
C HIS A 108 -5.44 -6.07 -0.50
N THR A 109 -5.63 -6.46 0.76
CA THR A 109 -6.65 -7.42 1.17
C THR A 109 -8.06 -6.84 1.04
N PHE A 110 -8.31 -5.63 1.55
CA PHE A 110 -9.62 -5.00 1.50
C PHE A 110 -10.12 -4.79 0.06
N PHE A 111 -9.26 -4.30 -0.84
CA PHE A 111 -9.66 -4.00 -2.22
C PHE A 111 -9.58 -5.19 -3.18
N ARG A 112 -9.11 -6.37 -2.73
CA ARG A 112 -9.10 -7.60 -3.53
C ARG A 112 -10.03 -8.69 -3.03
N LEU A 113 -10.32 -8.76 -1.74
CA LEU A 113 -11.23 -9.77 -1.22
C LEU A 113 -12.68 -9.42 -1.55
N VAL A 114 -13.36 -10.33 -2.25
CA VAL A 114 -14.80 -10.24 -2.52
C VAL A 114 -15.62 -10.55 -1.26
N SER A 115 -15.01 -11.26 -0.29
CA SER A 115 -15.62 -11.60 1.01
C SER A 115 -14.55 -11.78 2.10
N PRO A 116 -14.91 -11.59 3.39
CA PRO A 116 -14.01 -11.84 4.52
C PRO A 116 -13.45 -13.26 4.53
N GLU A 117 -12.17 -13.43 4.86
CA GLU A 117 -11.66 -14.77 5.17
C GLU A 117 -12.27 -15.30 6.48
N PRO A 118 -12.69 -16.58 6.53
CA PRO A 118 -13.25 -17.18 7.74
C PRO A 118 -12.21 -17.24 8.87
N ALA A 119 -12.66 -17.01 10.11
CA ALA A 119 -11.77 -16.98 11.27
C ALA A 119 -11.04 -18.32 11.47
N PRO A 120 -9.73 -18.32 11.79
CA PRO A 120 -8.99 -19.55 12.05
C PRO A 120 -9.54 -20.27 13.29
N LYS A 121 -9.89 -21.55 13.13
CA LYS A 121 -10.31 -22.44 14.22
C LYS A 121 -9.07 -22.99 14.92
N GLY A 122 -8.68 -22.37 16.04
CA GLY A 122 -7.59 -22.87 16.89
C GLY A 122 -7.55 -22.14 18.22
N PHE A 123 -7.50 -22.89 19.33
CA PHE A 123 -7.24 -22.35 20.66
C PHE A 123 -5.74 -22.09 20.80
N LEU A 124 -5.38 -20.90 21.33
CA LEU A 124 -4.02 -20.35 21.48
C LEU A 124 -3.34 -19.84 20.18
N VAL A 125 -3.78 -18.68 19.69
CA VAL A 125 -2.96 -17.86 18.78
C VAL A 125 -2.20 -16.82 19.60
N MET A 126 -0.98 -17.16 20.05
CA MET A 126 -0.04 -16.17 20.57
C MET A 126 0.66 -15.51 19.37
N GLY A 127 0.06 -14.41 18.91
CA GLY A 127 0.49 -13.67 17.73
C GLY A 127 -0.46 -12.52 17.42
N SER A 128 -0.11 -11.75 16.39
CA SER A 128 -0.92 -10.64 15.89
C SER A 128 -2.34 -11.09 15.51
N LYS A 129 -3.33 -10.81 16.35
CA LYS A 129 -4.77 -11.12 16.14
C LYS A 129 -5.42 -10.21 15.09
N PHE A 130 -4.85 -10.09 13.90
CA PHE A 130 -5.47 -9.31 12.83
C PHE A 130 -6.48 -10.19 12.09
N ARG A 131 -7.75 -9.75 12.11
CA ARG A 131 -8.84 -10.30 11.30
C ARG A 131 -9.12 -9.31 10.18
N TYR A 132 -9.18 -9.82 8.95
CA TYR A 132 -9.51 -9.02 7.77
C TYR A 132 -10.96 -9.33 7.39
N SER A 133 -11.87 -8.57 7.98
CA SER A 133 -13.29 -8.61 7.66
C SER A 133 -13.65 -7.25 7.07
N GLY A 134 -13.79 -7.20 5.74
CA GLY A 134 -14.50 -6.11 5.07
C GLY A 134 -15.99 -6.24 5.27
#